data_AF-A0A514ZZ15-F1
#
_entry.id   AF-A0A514ZZ15-F1
#
_cell.length_a   1.000
_cell.length_b   1.000
_cell.length_c   1.000
_cell.angle_alpha   90.00
_cell.angle_beta   90.00
_cell.angle_gamma   90.00
#
_symmetry.space_group_name_H-M   'P 1'
#
loop_
_entity.id
_entity.type
_entity.pdbx_description
1 polymer ?
#
loop_
_entity_poly.entity_id
_entity_poly.type
_entity_poly.pdbx_seq_one_letter_code
_entity_poly.pdbx_strand_id
1 'polypeptide(L)'
;MKRLLILLFLLSCSSHTGFAQKATSLHQAIRYIKLAITLREVDKPDASINLLQRALPATKTSSLYWEAVTNELLGLSYQDLKDTTTALRYLERAGAQYLKLKYVASAWGVNEIARSLSNKNLYAGIQIGLSSIKLAILKTKYETDFYEKDIKSIADIANPSQTLFADASGGFRAEQDALRSCLDSIKRYNIPNERVFIVLSNDVREELARNPDSRRKVYDQLSRALPNSNLKIDTSLTANREAELFTTGAIPRKVWPTTSALDLGKNSTVGGYFEQGSTPASKTFHGINLPVGTNSLVAQIEAKRSLTMDAYKKEAPRVIKSMADSIFSNRFTTNNKGLQQRNTVGVGGDIVWALVTYLHPERANVTAVPITLDDVERFKRLALTDYKELTKPNLNAVIDPATRSKVEKDVTTLQNLLTEKQLIAGALWLDSIMKAYSSTSSPKRFVFVRNADIGWVTGKFLETINYEYESTIAKGALYTR
;
A
#
# COMPACT_ATOMS: atom_id res chain seq x y z
N MET A 1 -33.20 44.04 64.01
CA MET A 1 -33.48 44.37 62.58
C MET A 1 -32.26 44.55 61.67
N LYS A 2 -31.01 44.66 62.17
CA LYS A 2 -29.81 44.82 61.30
C LYS A 2 -29.14 43.53 60.82
N ARG A 3 -29.51 42.35 61.37
CA ARG A 3 -28.94 41.05 60.97
C ARG A 3 -29.73 40.31 59.88
N LEU A 4 -30.98 40.72 59.61
CA LEU A 4 -31.81 40.11 58.57
C LEU A 4 -31.54 40.70 57.17
N LEU A 5 -31.02 41.93 57.08
CA LEU A 5 -30.73 42.60 55.80
C LEU A 5 -29.44 42.10 55.14
N ILE A 6 -28.50 41.55 55.91
CA ILE A 6 -27.19 41.10 55.39
C ILE A 6 -27.30 39.71 54.75
N LEU A 7 -28.24 38.86 55.20
CA LEU A 7 -28.48 37.55 54.58
C LEU A 7 -29.17 37.65 53.21
N LEU A 8 -29.98 38.70 52.98
CA LEU A 8 -30.64 38.93 51.69
C LEU A 8 -29.72 39.49 50.61
N PHE A 9 -28.57 40.08 50.99
CA PHE A 9 -27.58 40.59 50.03
C PHE A 9 -26.49 39.56 49.67
N LEU A 10 -26.31 38.52 50.48
CA LEU A 10 -25.37 37.42 50.18
C LEU A 10 -26.00 36.28 49.38
N LEU A 11 -27.35 36.17 49.33
CA LEU A 11 -28.05 35.20 48.48
C LEU A 11 -28.31 35.68 47.03
N SER A 12 -28.07 36.94 46.70
CA SER A 12 -28.24 37.48 45.35
C SER A 12 -26.97 37.42 44.48
N CYS A 13 -25.83 36.96 45.03
CA CYS A 13 -24.58 36.81 44.27
C CYS A 13 -24.28 35.37 43.79
N SER A 14 -25.18 34.41 44.02
CA SER A 14 -24.94 32.98 43.75
C SER A 14 -25.90 32.38 42.71
N SER A 15 -26.15 33.09 41.61
CA SER A 15 -26.79 32.52 40.40
C SER A 15 -26.68 33.43 39.17
N HIS A 16 -25.53 34.07 38.98
CA HIS A 16 -25.11 34.48 37.64
C HIS A 16 -24.09 33.48 37.12
N THR A 17 -24.53 32.25 36.82
CA THR A 17 -23.92 31.52 35.70
C THR A 17 -24.16 32.40 34.49
N GLY A 18 -23.20 33.29 34.20
CA GLY A 18 -23.26 34.17 33.05
C GLY A 18 -23.47 33.31 31.83
N PHE A 19 -24.68 33.33 31.27
CA PHE A 19 -24.98 32.68 30.02
C PHE A 19 -24.05 33.32 28.99
N ALA A 20 -23.00 32.58 28.61
CA ALA A 20 -21.98 33.08 27.71
C ALA A 20 -22.66 33.51 26.40
N GLN A 21 -22.65 34.81 26.10
CA GLN A 21 -23.47 35.39 25.04
C GLN A 21 -23.09 34.83 23.67
N LYS A 22 -24.10 34.40 22.90
CA LYS A 22 -23.98 34.06 21.48
C LYS A 22 -23.52 35.29 20.70
N ALA A 23 -22.79 35.09 19.60
CA ALA A 23 -22.39 36.18 18.73
C ALA A 23 -23.64 36.82 18.10
N THR A 24 -23.71 38.15 18.10
CA THR A 24 -24.81 38.92 17.49
C THR A 24 -24.45 39.49 16.12
N SER A 25 -23.17 39.44 15.73
CA SER A 25 -22.67 39.90 14.44
C SER A 25 -21.60 38.96 13.89
N LEU A 26 -21.37 39.04 12.57
CA LEU A 26 -20.32 38.27 11.91
C LEU A 26 -18.93 38.60 12.46
N HIS A 27 -18.64 39.88 12.75
CA HIS A 27 -17.35 40.28 13.32
C HIS A 27 -17.08 39.66 14.68
N GLN A 28 -18.09 39.60 15.55
CA GLN A 28 -17.99 38.94 16.83
C GLN A 28 -17.80 37.42 16.68
N ALA A 29 -18.50 36.81 15.72
CA ALA A 29 -18.34 35.39 15.41
C ALA A 29 -16.91 35.06 14.94
N ILE A 30 -16.31 35.88 14.07
CA ILE A 30 -14.92 35.70 13.60
C ILE A 30 -13.93 35.77 14.78
N ARG A 31 -14.15 36.67 15.75
CA ARG A 31 -13.31 36.74 16.96
C ARG A 31 -13.41 35.46 17.80
N TYR A 32 -14.61 34.92 17.97
CA TYR A 32 -14.81 33.64 18.67
C TYR A 32 -14.15 32.49 17.92
N ILE A 33 -14.29 32.44 16.60
CA ILE A 33 -13.64 31.43 15.75
C ILE A 33 -12.11 31.49 15.89
N LYS A 34 -11.51 32.69 15.79
CA LYS A 34 -10.06 32.86 15.96
C LYS A 34 -9.59 32.35 17.31
N LEU A 35 -10.30 32.70 18.39
CA LEU A 35 -9.91 32.29 19.74
C LEU A 35 -10.09 30.78 19.93
N ALA A 36 -11.15 30.19 19.35
CA ALA A 36 -11.39 28.76 19.37
C ALA A 36 -10.23 27.97 18.74
N ILE A 37 -9.70 28.43 17.59
CA ILE A 37 -8.50 27.85 16.97
C ILE A 37 -7.33 27.85 17.95
N THR A 38 -7.04 29.00 18.59
CA THR A 38 -5.96 29.09 19.58
C THR A 38 -6.18 28.12 20.75
N LEU A 39 -7.42 27.97 21.24
CA LEU A 39 -7.74 27.07 22.33
C LEU A 39 -7.58 25.60 21.97
N ARG A 40 -7.95 25.22 20.74
CA ARG A 40 -7.74 23.88 20.22
C ARG A 40 -6.25 23.52 20.18
N GLU A 41 -5.40 24.42 19.68
CA GLU A 41 -3.95 24.20 19.59
C GLU A 41 -3.24 24.10 20.96
N VAL A 42 -3.85 24.62 22.03
CA VAL A 42 -3.36 24.45 23.41
C VAL A 42 -4.10 23.35 24.19
N ASP A 43 -4.65 22.37 23.46
CA ASP A 43 -5.33 21.18 23.98
C ASP A 43 -6.54 21.49 24.88
N LYS A 44 -7.33 22.51 24.50
CA LYS A 44 -8.61 22.89 25.15
C LYS A 44 -9.79 22.78 24.18
N PRO A 45 -10.10 21.59 23.65
CA PRO A 45 -11.15 21.40 22.65
C PRO A 45 -12.55 21.73 23.18
N ASP A 46 -12.86 21.50 24.46
CA ASP A 46 -14.16 21.88 25.05
C ASP A 46 -14.41 23.39 25.00
N ALA A 47 -13.38 24.18 25.32
CA ALA A 47 -13.46 25.64 25.28
C ALA A 47 -13.54 26.17 23.84
N SER A 48 -12.84 25.52 22.90
CA SER A 48 -12.98 25.75 21.46
C SER A 48 -14.43 25.53 21.01
N ILE A 49 -15.02 24.37 21.34
CA ILE A 49 -16.41 24.01 20.99
C ILE A 49 -17.39 25.06 21.52
N ASN A 50 -17.24 25.47 22.79
CA ASN A 50 -18.12 26.48 23.37
C ASN A 50 -18.13 27.80 22.57
N LEU A 51 -16.95 28.29 22.18
CA LEU A 51 -16.83 29.50 21.38
C LEU A 51 -17.41 29.34 19.97
N LEU A 52 -17.17 28.19 19.33
CA LEU A 52 -17.67 27.91 18.00
C LEU A 52 -19.20 27.77 17.98
N GLN A 53 -19.79 27.12 18.98
CA GLN A 53 -21.24 27.06 19.16
C GLN A 53 -21.86 28.46 19.37
N ARG A 54 -21.12 29.36 20.02
CA ARG A 54 -21.54 30.78 20.17
C ARG A 54 -21.40 31.56 18.87
N ALA A 55 -20.44 31.23 18.01
CA ALA A 55 -20.25 31.86 16.70
C ALA A 55 -21.29 31.41 15.66
N LEU A 56 -21.70 30.13 15.71
CA LEU A 56 -22.50 29.47 14.68
C LEU A 56 -23.82 30.19 14.30
N PRO A 57 -24.63 30.73 15.23
CA PRO A 57 -25.87 31.43 14.87
C PRO A 57 -25.62 32.64 13.95
N ALA A 58 -24.59 33.43 14.23
CA ALA A 58 -24.25 34.60 13.45
C ALA A 58 -23.59 34.26 12.12
N THR A 59 -22.77 33.20 12.04
CA THR A 59 -22.19 32.78 10.77
C THR A 59 -23.23 32.19 9.82
N LYS A 60 -24.16 31.36 10.34
CA LYS A 60 -25.26 30.75 9.57
C LYS A 60 -26.17 31.76 8.86
N THR A 61 -26.43 32.91 9.48
CA THR A 61 -27.29 33.95 8.88
C THR A 61 -26.54 34.91 7.97
N SER A 62 -25.22 35.07 8.16
CA SER A 62 -24.46 36.16 7.54
C SER A 62 -23.55 35.72 6.40
N SER A 63 -22.98 34.50 6.47
CA SER A 63 -22.00 34.06 5.47
C SER A 63 -21.88 32.54 5.45
N LEU A 64 -22.23 31.93 4.31
CA LEU A 64 -22.10 30.48 4.10
C LEU A 64 -20.64 30.01 4.22
N TYR A 65 -19.67 30.86 3.86
CA TYR A 65 -18.24 30.55 4.02
C TYR A 65 -17.86 30.47 5.50
N TRP A 66 -18.22 31.47 6.29
CA TRP A 66 -17.92 31.44 7.73
C TRP A 66 -18.72 30.37 8.47
N GLU A 67 -19.91 30.00 7.99
CA GLU A 67 -20.64 28.84 8.49
C GLU A 67 -19.86 27.55 8.22
N ALA A 68 -19.30 27.38 7.01
CA ALA A 68 -18.45 26.25 6.65
C ALA A 68 -17.21 26.16 7.55
N VAL A 69 -16.48 27.27 7.73
CA VAL A 69 -15.31 27.35 8.62
C VAL A 69 -15.69 27.00 10.07
N THR A 70 -16.84 27.49 10.55
CA THR A 70 -17.30 27.19 11.92
C THR A 70 -17.62 25.70 12.07
N ASN A 71 -18.31 25.11 11.09
CA ASN A 71 -18.62 23.68 11.09
C ASN A 71 -17.35 22.83 10.98
N GLU A 72 -16.39 23.19 10.15
CA GLU A 72 -15.09 22.51 10.05
C GLU A 72 -14.39 22.45 11.41
N LEU A 73 -14.24 23.60 12.07
CA LEU A 73 -13.56 23.69 13.37
C LEU A 73 -14.32 22.98 14.49
N LEU A 74 -15.66 22.96 14.45
CA LEU A 74 -16.46 22.15 15.37
C LEU A 74 -16.15 20.68 15.15
N GLY A 75 -16.15 20.23 13.89
CA GLY A 75 -15.79 18.88 13.51
C GLY A 75 -14.43 18.45 14.05
N LEU A 76 -13.41 19.28 13.84
CA LEU A 76 -12.05 19.04 14.32
C LEU A 76 -11.96 19.01 15.86
N SER A 77 -12.64 19.93 16.55
CA SER A 77 -12.61 19.96 18.02
C SER A 77 -13.32 18.76 18.65
N TYR A 78 -14.44 18.29 18.06
CA TYR A 78 -15.10 17.06 18.51
C TYR A 78 -14.26 15.80 18.22
N GLN A 79 -13.49 15.81 17.14
CA GLN A 79 -12.51 14.74 16.85
C GLN A 79 -11.43 14.67 17.94
N ASP A 80 -10.94 15.81 18.42
CA ASP A 80 -9.93 15.84 19.48
C ASP A 80 -10.47 15.21 20.79
N LEU A 81 -11.77 15.41 21.07
CA LEU A 81 -12.51 14.75 22.17
C LEU A 81 -12.91 13.28 21.89
N LYS A 82 -12.53 12.71 20.74
CA LYS A 82 -12.92 11.36 20.30
C LYS A 82 -14.43 11.15 20.07
N ASP A 83 -15.23 12.22 20.04
CA ASP A 83 -16.65 12.16 19.61
C ASP A 83 -16.72 12.13 18.08
N THR A 84 -16.48 10.93 17.55
CA THR A 84 -16.38 10.69 16.10
C THR A 84 -17.71 10.96 15.39
N THR A 85 -18.84 10.64 16.03
CA THR A 85 -20.17 10.82 15.45
C THR A 85 -20.50 12.30 15.26
N THR A 86 -20.27 13.12 16.29
CA THR A 86 -20.52 14.56 16.19
C THR A 86 -19.52 15.23 15.27
N ALA A 87 -18.25 14.82 15.31
CA ALA A 87 -17.21 15.31 14.41
C ALA A 87 -17.60 15.12 12.94
N LEU A 88 -17.99 13.89 12.56
CA LEU A 88 -18.40 13.55 11.20
C LEU A 88 -19.55 14.43 10.71
N ARG A 89 -20.60 14.59 11.51
CA ARG A 89 -21.77 15.42 11.14
C ARG A 89 -21.38 16.86 10.79
N TYR A 90 -20.45 17.45 11.54
CA TYR A 90 -20.00 18.82 11.31
C TYR A 90 -19.06 18.92 10.10
N LEU A 91 -18.14 17.97 9.93
CA LEU A 91 -17.23 17.93 8.78
C LEU A 91 -17.99 17.70 7.46
N GLU A 92 -18.95 16.77 7.42
CA GLU A 92 -19.78 16.52 6.23
C GLU A 92 -20.57 17.78 5.83
N ARG A 93 -21.10 18.52 6.81
CA ARG A 93 -21.78 19.80 6.56
C ARG A 93 -20.83 20.86 6.01
N ALA A 94 -19.64 21.01 6.60
CA ALA A 94 -18.62 21.94 6.11
C ALA A 94 -18.19 21.60 4.68
N GLY A 95 -17.91 20.33 4.39
CA GLY A 95 -17.56 19.85 3.05
C GLY A 95 -18.64 20.18 2.01
N ALA A 96 -19.91 19.91 2.32
CA ALA A 96 -21.04 20.25 1.44
C ALA A 96 -21.17 21.76 1.20
N GLN A 97 -20.91 22.58 2.23
CA GLN A 97 -20.95 24.04 2.12
C GLN A 97 -19.80 24.58 1.25
N TYR A 98 -18.58 24.06 1.41
CA TYR A 98 -17.45 24.41 0.56
C TYR A 98 -17.69 24.03 -0.91
N LEU A 99 -18.28 22.85 -1.17
CA LEU A 99 -18.68 22.45 -2.53
C LEU A 99 -19.68 23.43 -3.15
N LYS A 100 -20.71 23.82 -2.38
CA LYS A 100 -21.71 24.80 -2.84
C LYS A 100 -21.09 26.14 -3.21
N LEU A 101 -20.04 26.54 -2.49
CA LEU A 101 -19.28 27.77 -2.72
C LEU A 101 -18.16 27.62 -3.76
N LYS A 102 -17.96 26.42 -4.35
CA LYS A 102 -16.86 26.10 -5.25
C LYS A 102 -15.46 26.23 -4.63
N TYR A 103 -15.34 26.19 -3.30
CA TYR A 103 -14.04 26.06 -2.60
C TYR A 103 -13.58 24.60 -2.62
N VAL A 104 -13.19 24.13 -3.81
CA VAL A 104 -12.90 22.72 -4.10
C VAL A 104 -11.78 22.15 -3.22
N ALA A 105 -10.72 22.93 -2.97
CA ALA A 105 -9.61 22.50 -2.12
C ALA A 105 -10.02 22.32 -0.65
N SER A 106 -10.77 23.27 -0.09
CA SER A 106 -11.31 23.17 1.29
C SER A 106 -12.29 22.01 1.44
N ALA A 107 -13.19 21.84 0.46
CA ALA A 107 -14.09 20.70 0.42
C ALA A 107 -13.34 19.36 0.42
N TRP A 108 -12.26 19.25 -0.38
CA TRP A 108 -11.44 18.05 -0.44
C TRP A 108 -10.75 17.77 0.89
N GLY A 109 -10.09 18.77 1.49
CA GLY A 109 -9.40 18.62 2.78
C GLY A 109 -10.32 18.16 3.90
N VAL A 110 -11.49 18.80 4.05
CA VAL A 110 -12.48 18.42 5.07
C VAL A 110 -13.05 17.01 4.83
N ASN A 111 -13.35 16.68 3.58
CA ASN A 111 -13.85 15.35 3.24
C ASN A 111 -12.81 14.26 3.52
N GLU A 112 -11.52 14.54 3.36
CA GLU A 112 -10.47 13.57 3.68
C GLU A 112 -10.39 13.28 5.18
N ILE A 113 -10.54 14.31 6.02
CA ILE A 113 -10.62 14.15 7.48
C ILE A 113 -11.87 13.35 7.85
N ALA A 114 -13.04 13.68 7.29
CA ALA A 114 -14.28 12.96 7.53
C ALA A 114 -14.20 11.48 7.09
N ARG A 115 -13.55 11.18 5.97
CA ARG A 115 -13.37 9.79 5.53
C ARG A 115 -12.41 9.02 6.43
N SER A 116 -11.35 9.66 6.92
CA SER A 116 -10.42 9.06 7.88
C SER A 116 -11.13 8.67 9.19
N LEU A 117 -11.99 9.55 9.70
CA LEU A 117 -12.80 9.33 10.90
C LEU A 117 -13.86 8.23 10.74
N SER A 118 -14.49 8.15 9.57
CA SER A 118 -15.51 7.14 9.28
C SER A 118 -14.93 5.77 8.89
N ASN A 119 -13.60 5.60 8.92
CA ASN A 119 -12.89 4.45 8.37
C ASN A 119 -13.24 4.15 6.90
N LYS A 120 -13.75 5.14 6.16
CA LYS A 120 -14.06 5.03 4.73
C LYS A 120 -12.79 5.11 3.88
N ASN A 121 -11.63 5.45 4.43
CA ASN A 121 -10.31 5.47 3.75
C ASN A 121 -9.71 4.08 3.47
N LEU A 122 -10.58 3.08 3.31
CA LEU A 122 -10.17 1.73 2.96
C LEU A 122 -10.29 1.52 1.45
N TYR A 123 -9.28 0.85 0.91
CA TYR A 123 -9.20 0.42 -0.48
C TYR A 123 -8.95 -1.08 -0.48
N ALA A 124 -9.45 -1.77 -1.51
CA ALA A 124 -9.26 -3.19 -1.66
C ALA A 124 -8.86 -3.56 -3.07
N GLY A 125 -8.02 -4.58 -3.21
CA GLY A 125 -7.65 -5.03 -4.53
C GLY A 125 -7.29 -6.48 -4.57
N ILE A 126 -7.64 -7.08 -5.71
CA ILE A 126 -7.60 -8.50 -5.95
C ILE A 126 -6.70 -8.76 -7.16
N GLN A 127 -5.60 -9.48 -6.96
CA GLN A 127 -4.80 -10.06 -8.04
C GLN A 127 -5.31 -11.44 -8.36
N ILE A 128 -5.52 -11.71 -9.63
CA ILE A 128 -5.76 -13.06 -10.12
C ILE A 128 -4.49 -13.50 -10.86
N GLY A 129 -3.74 -14.40 -10.23
CA GLY A 129 -2.47 -14.94 -10.72
C GLY A 129 -2.56 -16.44 -11.04
N LEU A 130 -1.59 -16.98 -11.81
CA LEU A 130 -1.63 -18.36 -12.32
C LEU A 130 -1.85 -19.42 -11.23
N SER A 131 -1.28 -19.20 -10.05
CA SER A 131 -1.30 -20.16 -8.94
C SER A 131 -1.99 -19.64 -7.68
N SER A 132 -2.49 -18.40 -7.68
CA SER A 132 -3.15 -17.82 -6.51
C SER A 132 -4.04 -16.62 -6.84
N ILE A 133 -5.01 -16.37 -5.96
CA ILE A 133 -5.79 -15.13 -5.92
C ILE A 133 -5.43 -14.38 -4.64
N LYS A 134 -4.86 -13.18 -4.78
CA LYS A 134 -4.41 -12.35 -3.66
C LYS A 134 -5.37 -11.21 -3.40
N LEU A 135 -5.77 -11.00 -2.16
CA LEU A 135 -6.51 -9.83 -1.69
C LEU A 135 -5.60 -8.98 -0.80
N ALA A 136 -5.60 -7.67 -1.03
CA ALA A 136 -5.06 -6.68 -0.10
C ALA A 136 -6.13 -5.66 0.25
N ILE A 137 -6.31 -5.39 1.55
CA ILE A 137 -7.12 -4.29 2.08
C ILE A 137 -6.22 -3.34 2.84
N LEU A 138 -6.22 -2.08 2.43
CA LEU A 138 -5.28 -1.06 2.87
C LEU A 138 -6.03 0.19 3.33
N LYS A 139 -5.55 0.80 4.42
CA LYS A 139 -5.89 2.16 4.80
C LYS A 139 -4.78 3.10 4.35
N THR A 140 -5.14 4.26 3.81
CA THR A 140 -4.17 5.30 3.50
C THR A 140 -4.17 6.38 4.58
N LYS A 141 -2.97 6.91 4.85
CA LYS A 141 -2.78 8.11 5.67
C LYS A 141 -1.95 9.08 4.86
N TYR A 142 -2.45 10.29 4.66
CA TYR A 142 -1.67 11.34 4.04
C TYR A 142 -0.67 11.89 5.06
N GLU A 143 0.62 11.78 4.78
CA GLU A 143 1.71 12.36 5.57
C GLU A 143 2.66 13.11 4.63
N THR A 144 2.91 14.39 4.91
CA THR A 144 4.00 15.20 4.31
C THR A 144 4.20 14.97 2.80
N ASP A 145 3.16 15.21 1.99
CA ASP A 145 3.14 15.06 0.52
C ASP A 145 3.16 13.63 -0.04
N PHE A 146 2.99 12.60 0.79
CA PHE A 146 2.83 11.20 0.35
C PHE A 146 1.73 10.47 1.13
N TYR A 147 1.29 9.33 0.59
CA TYR A 147 0.37 8.42 1.28
C TYR A 147 1.18 7.28 1.91
N GLU A 148 1.12 7.18 3.22
CA GLU A 148 1.49 5.96 3.93
C GLU A 148 0.40 4.91 3.80
N LYS A 149 0.82 3.64 3.76
CA LYS A 149 -0.05 2.48 3.67
C LYS A 149 -0.06 1.75 5.01
N ASP A 150 -1.27 1.51 5.50
CA ASP A 150 -1.53 0.69 6.68
C ASP A 150 -2.32 -0.54 6.22
N ILE A 151 -1.65 -1.69 6.21
CA ILE A 151 -2.20 -2.96 5.72
C ILE A 151 -3.15 -3.51 6.77
N LYS A 152 -4.44 -3.61 6.43
CA LYS A 152 -5.47 -4.17 7.33
C LYS A 152 -5.65 -5.66 7.18
N SER A 153 -5.58 -6.15 5.94
CA SER A 153 -5.73 -7.57 5.66
C SER A 153 -5.01 -7.93 4.37
N ILE A 154 -4.35 -9.08 4.38
CA ILE A 154 -3.86 -9.76 3.19
C ILE A 154 -4.41 -11.18 3.24
N ALA A 155 -4.94 -11.66 2.12
CA ALA A 155 -5.25 -13.06 1.93
C ALA A 155 -4.59 -13.53 0.64
N ASP A 156 -3.89 -14.67 0.71
CA ASP A 156 -3.32 -15.35 -0.45
C ASP A 156 -4.02 -16.72 -0.56
N ILE A 157 -4.98 -16.81 -1.48
CA ILE A 157 -5.77 -18.01 -1.70
C ILE A 157 -5.05 -18.81 -2.78
N ALA A 158 -4.40 -19.91 -2.38
CA ALA A 158 -3.81 -20.84 -3.32
C ALA A 158 -4.87 -21.34 -4.30
N ASN A 159 -4.52 -21.38 -5.59
CA ASN A 159 -5.43 -21.87 -6.61
C ASN A 159 -5.58 -23.41 -6.46
N PRO A 160 -6.78 -23.93 -6.15
CA PRO A 160 -6.99 -25.36 -5.95
C PRO A 160 -6.74 -26.19 -7.22
N SER A 161 -6.90 -25.58 -8.40
CA SER A 161 -6.74 -26.21 -9.71
C SER A 161 -5.27 -26.34 -10.15
N GLN A 162 -4.31 -25.88 -9.33
CA GLN A 162 -2.85 -25.73 -9.63
C GLN A 162 -2.50 -24.81 -10.81
N THR A 163 -3.42 -24.59 -11.74
CA THR A 163 -3.36 -23.61 -12.83
C THR A 163 -4.64 -22.77 -12.85
N LEU A 164 -4.61 -21.56 -13.40
CA LEU A 164 -5.79 -20.69 -13.58
C LEU A 164 -6.82 -21.22 -14.60
N PHE A 165 -6.67 -22.47 -14.99
CA PHE A 165 -7.45 -23.16 -15.98
C PHE A 165 -8.14 -24.32 -15.30
N ALA A 166 -9.45 -24.40 -15.56
CA ALA A 166 -10.36 -25.50 -15.31
C ALA A 166 -9.86 -26.62 -14.38
N ASP A 167 -10.62 -26.89 -13.32
CA ASP A 167 -10.50 -28.13 -12.57
C ASP A 167 -10.58 -29.37 -13.50
N ALA A 168 -10.30 -30.57 -12.97
CA ALA A 168 -10.35 -31.81 -13.75
C ALA A 168 -11.69 -32.07 -14.48
N SER A 169 -12.75 -31.30 -14.18
CA SER A 169 -14.07 -31.34 -14.81
C SER A 169 -14.31 -30.26 -15.87
N GLY A 170 -13.35 -29.37 -16.16
CA GLY A 170 -13.53 -28.25 -17.08
C GLY A 170 -14.11 -26.98 -16.43
N GLY A 171 -14.32 -26.99 -15.11
CA GLY A 171 -15.05 -25.96 -14.36
C GLY A 171 -14.15 -24.91 -13.70
N PHE A 172 -14.67 -23.69 -13.51
CA PHE A 172 -13.99 -22.56 -12.86
C PHE A 172 -14.55 -22.26 -11.45
N ARG A 173 -15.17 -23.26 -10.83
CA ARG A 173 -15.93 -23.05 -9.58
C ARG A 173 -15.00 -22.68 -8.43
N ALA A 174 -13.84 -23.32 -8.36
CA ALA A 174 -12.83 -23.05 -7.35
C ALA A 174 -12.33 -21.59 -7.38
N GLU A 175 -12.04 -21.08 -8.59
CA GLU A 175 -11.59 -19.71 -8.79
C GLU A 175 -12.72 -18.69 -8.52
N GLN A 176 -13.96 -19.03 -8.91
CA GLN A 176 -15.14 -18.22 -8.56
C GLN A 176 -15.36 -18.14 -7.05
N ASP A 177 -15.24 -19.25 -6.34
CA ASP A 177 -15.44 -19.31 -4.89
C ASP A 177 -14.31 -18.58 -4.14
N ALA A 178 -13.07 -18.68 -4.62
CA ALA A 178 -11.95 -17.87 -4.12
C ALA A 178 -12.18 -16.37 -4.34
N LEU A 179 -12.61 -15.96 -5.54
CA LEU A 179 -12.94 -14.57 -5.84
C LEU A 179 -14.12 -14.07 -4.98
N ARG A 180 -15.16 -14.89 -4.78
CA ARG A 180 -16.27 -14.57 -3.86
C ARG A 180 -15.81 -14.40 -2.42
N SER A 181 -14.92 -15.26 -1.93
CA SER A 181 -14.33 -15.13 -0.60
C SER A 181 -13.57 -13.81 -0.41
N CYS A 182 -12.83 -13.38 -1.45
CA CYS A 182 -12.21 -12.05 -1.45
C CYS A 182 -13.27 -10.93 -1.41
N LEU A 183 -14.29 -11.00 -2.26
CA LEU A 183 -15.36 -10.00 -2.33
C LEU A 183 -16.17 -9.91 -1.04
N ASP A 184 -16.47 -11.03 -0.38
CA ASP A 184 -17.17 -11.07 0.89
C ASP A 184 -16.30 -10.50 2.01
N SER A 185 -14.98 -10.72 1.95
CA SER A 185 -14.03 -10.04 2.84
C SER A 185 -14.09 -8.53 2.65
N ILE A 186 -14.11 -8.03 1.42
CA ILE A 186 -14.23 -6.60 1.11
C ILE A 186 -15.55 -6.02 1.64
N LYS A 187 -16.68 -6.72 1.46
CA LYS A 187 -18.00 -6.29 1.96
C LYS A 187 -17.99 -6.08 3.48
N ARG A 188 -17.30 -6.94 4.24
CA ARG A 188 -17.18 -6.79 5.71
C ARG A 188 -16.54 -5.47 6.14
N TYR A 189 -15.73 -4.86 5.29
CA TYR A 189 -15.10 -3.56 5.53
C TYR A 189 -15.92 -2.38 4.99
N ASN A 190 -17.11 -2.61 4.42
CA ASN A 190 -17.95 -1.59 3.80
C ASN A 190 -17.21 -0.73 2.75
N ILE A 191 -16.29 -1.35 2.01
CA ILE A 191 -15.50 -0.66 0.98
C ILE A 191 -16.40 -0.50 -0.27
N PRO A 192 -16.60 0.73 -0.77
CA PRO A 192 -17.47 0.96 -1.91
C PRO A 192 -16.79 0.47 -3.20
N ASN A 193 -17.58 0.07 -4.20
CA ASN A 193 -17.09 -0.60 -5.41
C ASN A 193 -16.07 0.24 -6.20
N GLU A 194 -16.18 1.56 -6.20
CA GLU A 194 -15.22 2.47 -6.85
C GLU A 194 -13.82 2.47 -6.21
N ARG A 195 -13.66 1.84 -5.02
CA ARG A 195 -12.40 1.67 -4.31
C ARG A 195 -11.89 0.23 -4.33
N VAL A 196 -12.52 -0.61 -5.15
CA VAL A 196 -12.16 -2.02 -5.33
C VAL A 196 -11.55 -2.21 -6.73
N PHE A 197 -10.34 -2.76 -6.78
CA PHE A 197 -9.59 -2.93 -8.01
C PHE A 197 -9.27 -4.41 -8.23
N ILE A 198 -9.75 -5.00 -9.33
CA ILE A 198 -9.56 -6.42 -9.62
C ILE A 198 -8.75 -6.51 -10.91
N VAL A 199 -7.67 -7.29 -10.93
CA VAL A 199 -6.77 -7.39 -12.09
C VAL A 199 -6.41 -8.83 -12.41
N LEU A 200 -6.22 -9.13 -13.69
CA LEU A 200 -5.45 -10.29 -14.13
C LEU A 200 -3.96 -9.91 -14.17
N SER A 201 -3.11 -10.68 -13.48
CA SER A 201 -1.66 -10.45 -13.54
C SER A 201 -1.09 -10.58 -14.96
N ASN A 202 0.10 -10.03 -15.21
CA ASN A 202 0.74 -10.15 -16.51
C ASN A 202 0.98 -11.61 -16.91
N ASP A 203 1.38 -12.47 -15.98
CA ASP A 203 1.61 -13.89 -16.23
C ASP A 203 0.36 -14.59 -16.78
N VAL A 204 -0.81 -14.23 -16.24
CA VAL A 204 -2.11 -14.74 -16.72
C VAL A 204 -2.39 -14.22 -18.12
N ARG A 205 -2.17 -12.92 -18.34
CA ARG A 205 -2.37 -12.30 -19.65
C ARG A 205 -1.51 -12.94 -20.72
N GLU A 206 -0.24 -13.21 -20.43
CA GLU A 206 0.69 -13.87 -21.35
C GLU A 206 0.26 -15.31 -21.67
N GLU A 207 -0.16 -16.06 -20.65
CA GLU A 207 -0.64 -17.43 -20.84
C GLU A 207 -1.95 -17.48 -21.66
N LEU A 208 -2.86 -16.53 -21.41
CA LEU A 208 -4.09 -16.35 -22.18
C LEU A 208 -3.84 -15.86 -23.61
N ALA A 209 -2.72 -15.17 -23.87
CA ALA A 209 -2.32 -14.79 -25.21
C ALA A 209 -1.81 -15.99 -26.02
N ARG A 210 -1.16 -16.97 -25.36
CA ARG A 210 -0.78 -18.25 -25.99
C ARG A 210 -1.98 -19.15 -26.27
N ASN A 211 -3.07 -19.00 -25.51
CA ASN A 211 -4.29 -19.81 -25.62
C ASN A 211 -5.56 -18.93 -25.78
N PRO A 212 -5.81 -18.36 -26.98
CA PRO A 212 -6.86 -17.34 -27.18
C PRO A 212 -8.29 -17.80 -26.84
N ASP A 213 -8.61 -19.07 -27.11
CA ASP A 213 -9.93 -19.66 -26.82
C ASP A 213 -10.22 -19.75 -25.31
N SER A 214 -9.16 -19.87 -24.49
CA SER A 214 -9.25 -19.90 -23.04
C SER A 214 -9.48 -18.50 -22.46
N ARG A 215 -9.00 -17.44 -23.12
CA ARG A 215 -9.08 -16.05 -22.63
C ARG A 215 -10.51 -15.60 -22.39
N ARG A 216 -11.38 -15.78 -23.40
CA ARG A 216 -12.79 -15.37 -23.29
C ARG A 216 -13.51 -16.19 -22.22
N LYS A 217 -13.26 -17.50 -22.18
CA LYS A 217 -13.87 -18.41 -21.19
C LYS A 217 -13.50 -18.02 -19.76
N VAL A 218 -12.22 -17.79 -19.47
CA VAL A 218 -11.73 -17.40 -18.13
C VAL A 218 -12.38 -16.09 -17.69
N TYR A 219 -12.38 -15.08 -18.57
CA TYR A 219 -12.98 -13.79 -18.26
C TYR A 219 -14.49 -13.90 -18.00
N ASP A 220 -15.23 -14.57 -18.90
CA ASP A 220 -16.68 -14.73 -18.78
C ASP A 220 -17.05 -15.50 -17.51
N GLN A 221 -16.25 -16.51 -17.12
CA GLN A 221 -16.50 -17.31 -15.92
C GLN A 221 -16.19 -16.55 -14.64
N LEU A 222 -15.06 -15.84 -14.56
CA LEU A 222 -14.72 -15.04 -13.38
C LEU A 222 -15.68 -13.86 -13.21
N SER A 223 -16.13 -13.26 -14.30
CA SER A 223 -17.09 -12.15 -14.27
C SER A 223 -18.44 -12.55 -13.65
N ARG A 224 -18.83 -13.83 -13.71
CA ARG A 224 -20.05 -14.35 -13.04
C ARG A 224 -19.95 -14.35 -11.51
N ALA A 225 -18.76 -14.29 -10.94
CA ALA A 225 -18.57 -14.18 -9.49
C ALA A 225 -18.68 -12.72 -9.01
N LEU A 226 -18.60 -11.75 -9.92
CA LEU A 226 -18.78 -10.34 -9.56
C LEU A 226 -20.25 -10.06 -9.21
N PRO A 227 -20.53 -9.23 -8.20
CA PRO A 227 -21.89 -8.79 -7.94
C PRO A 227 -22.40 -7.94 -9.11
N ASN A 228 -23.72 -7.91 -9.33
CA ASN A 228 -24.40 -7.01 -10.29
C ASN A 228 -24.13 -5.55 -9.92
N SER A 229 -22.98 -5.05 -10.38
CA SER A 229 -22.36 -3.80 -9.96
C SER A 229 -21.43 -3.31 -11.07
N ASN A 230 -20.87 -2.12 -10.90
CA ASN A 230 -19.90 -1.55 -11.85
C ASN A 230 -18.48 -2.14 -11.69
N LEU A 231 -18.27 -3.16 -10.85
CA LEU A 231 -16.98 -3.83 -10.71
C LEU A 231 -16.60 -4.55 -12.00
N LYS A 232 -15.32 -4.43 -12.37
CA LYS A 232 -14.75 -5.05 -13.56
C LYS A 232 -13.38 -5.62 -13.25
N ILE A 233 -13.02 -6.69 -13.97
CA ILE A 233 -11.68 -7.25 -13.95
C ILE A 233 -10.86 -6.53 -15.03
N ASP A 234 -9.80 -5.83 -14.63
CA ASP A 234 -8.84 -5.23 -15.54
C ASP A 234 -7.95 -6.33 -16.15
N THR A 235 -7.98 -6.45 -17.47
CA THR A 235 -7.21 -7.42 -18.26
C THR A 235 -6.06 -6.79 -19.05
N SER A 236 -5.85 -5.47 -18.88
CA SER A 236 -4.90 -4.68 -19.66
C SER A 236 -3.50 -4.59 -19.04
N LEU A 237 -3.29 -5.21 -17.88
CA LEU A 237 -2.03 -5.12 -17.14
C LEU A 237 -0.87 -5.78 -17.90
N THR A 238 0.04 -4.95 -18.41
CA THR A 238 1.30 -5.39 -19.05
C THR A 238 2.42 -5.53 -18.03
N ALA A 239 3.48 -6.27 -18.35
CA ALA A 239 4.65 -6.41 -17.49
C ALA A 239 5.29 -5.06 -17.10
N ASN A 240 5.42 -4.12 -18.05
CA ASN A 240 5.94 -2.78 -17.76
C ASN A 240 5.02 -2.02 -16.81
N ARG A 241 3.71 -2.19 -16.95
CA ARG A 241 2.73 -1.53 -16.10
C ARG A 241 2.68 -2.15 -14.70
N GLU A 242 2.76 -3.46 -14.59
CA GLU A 242 2.88 -4.17 -13.32
C GLU A 242 4.16 -3.73 -12.58
N ALA A 243 5.27 -3.59 -13.31
CA ALA A 243 6.53 -3.09 -12.77
C ALA A 243 6.44 -1.63 -12.28
N GLU A 244 5.73 -0.76 -13.01
CA GLU A 244 5.49 0.62 -12.60
C GLU A 244 4.65 0.69 -11.33
N LEU A 245 3.55 -0.07 -11.27
CA LEU A 245 2.68 -0.14 -10.12
C LEU A 245 3.40 -0.73 -8.91
N PHE A 246 4.18 -1.80 -9.10
CA PHE A 246 5.06 -2.35 -8.08
C PHE A 246 6.00 -1.28 -7.52
N THR A 247 6.73 -0.57 -8.39
CA THR A 247 7.66 0.50 -7.97
C THR A 247 6.92 1.60 -7.21
N THR A 248 5.74 1.99 -7.69
CA THR A 248 4.90 3.01 -7.07
C THR A 248 4.44 2.60 -5.67
N GLY A 249 4.05 1.34 -5.48
CA GLY A 249 3.54 0.84 -4.19
C GLY A 249 4.61 0.36 -3.22
N ALA A 250 5.80 -0.01 -3.71
CA ALA A 250 6.91 -0.52 -2.91
C ALA A 250 7.86 0.60 -2.47
N ILE A 251 8.10 1.60 -3.32
CA ILE A 251 9.11 2.63 -3.08
C ILE A 251 8.45 3.97 -2.75
N PRO A 252 8.80 4.62 -1.63
CA PRO A 252 8.30 5.97 -1.32
C PRO A 252 8.65 6.98 -2.42
N ARG A 253 7.69 7.82 -2.81
CA ARG A 253 7.84 8.81 -3.89
C ARG A 253 9.08 9.71 -3.73
N LYS A 254 9.38 10.11 -2.50
CA LYS A 254 10.52 10.98 -2.16
C LYS A 254 11.90 10.41 -2.52
N VAL A 255 12.02 9.08 -2.65
CA VAL A 255 13.28 8.41 -3.00
C VAL A 255 13.30 7.82 -4.40
N TRP A 256 12.25 8.01 -5.21
CA TRP A 256 12.24 7.61 -6.63
C TRP A 256 13.44 8.16 -7.42
N PRO A 257 13.92 9.41 -7.21
CA PRO A 257 15.09 9.93 -7.93
C PRO A 257 16.41 9.23 -7.60
N THR A 258 16.47 8.35 -6.60
CA THR A 258 17.73 7.67 -6.23
C THR A 258 17.59 6.17 -6.11
N THR A 259 16.40 5.64 -6.41
CA THR A 259 16.03 4.25 -6.08
C THR A 259 15.42 3.56 -7.30
N SER A 260 15.96 2.39 -7.64
CA SER A 260 15.28 1.43 -8.50
C SER A 260 14.57 0.37 -7.66
N ALA A 261 13.62 -0.33 -8.26
CA ALA A 261 12.89 -1.43 -7.63
C ALA A 261 13.01 -2.69 -8.47
N LEU A 262 13.06 -3.85 -7.81
CA LEU A 262 13.01 -5.17 -8.42
C LEU A 262 12.13 -6.11 -7.59
N ASP A 263 11.27 -6.85 -8.24
CA ASP A 263 10.48 -7.93 -7.67
C ASP A 263 10.94 -9.26 -8.26
N LEU A 264 11.41 -10.18 -7.41
CA LEU A 264 11.82 -11.52 -7.83
C LEU A 264 10.60 -12.44 -7.74
N GLY A 265 9.82 -12.47 -8.80
CA GLY A 265 8.63 -13.30 -8.92
C GLY A 265 8.92 -14.77 -9.25
N LYS A 266 7.85 -15.55 -9.37
CA LYS A 266 7.93 -16.98 -9.68
C LYS A 266 8.29 -17.24 -11.14
N ASN A 267 7.75 -16.47 -12.08
CA ASN A 267 7.97 -16.68 -13.51
C ASN A 267 8.81 -15.58 -14.16
N SER A 268 8.82 -14.39 -13.57
CA SER A 268 9.52 -13.22 -14.08
C SER A 268 10.17 -12.43 -12.93
N THR A 269 11.18 -11.63 -13.28
CA THR A 269 11.74 -10.60 -12.41
C THR A 269 11.39 -9.25 -13.05
N VAL A 270 10.58 -8.45 -12.37
CA VAL A 270 10.05 -7.19 -12.89
C VAL A 270 10.46 -6.03 -12.01
N GLY A 271 10.49 -4.81 -12.53
CA GLY A 271 10.84 -3.63 -11.76
C GLY A 271 11.18 -2.44 -12.63
N GLY A 272 11.96 -1.51 -12.10
CA GLY A 272 12.34 -0.32 -12.86
C GLY A 272 12.71 0.86 -11.98
N TYR A 273 12.72 2.03 -12.58
CA TYR A 273 12.97 3.29 -11.89
C TYR A 273 12.20 4.42 -12.57
N PHE A 274 11.99 5.51 -11.83
CA PHE A 274 11.46 6.75 -12.38
C PHE A 274 12.60 7.70 -12.74
N GLU A 275 12.53 8.25 -13.93
CA GLU A 275 13.33 9.38 -14.36
C GLU A 275 12.50 10.65 -14.24
N GLN A 276 13.06 11.67 -13.59
CA GLN A 276 12.39 12.94 -13.42
C GLN A 276 12.56 13.76 -14.70
N GLY A 277 11.45 14.20 -15.29
CA GLY A 277 11.45 15.07 -16.45
C GLY A 277 11.81 16.51 -16.10
N SER A 278 11.72 17.38 -17.10
CA SER A 278 12.03 18.82 -16.98
C SER A 278 11.04 19.60 -16.11
N THR A 279 9.89 19.02 -15.75
CA THR A 279 8.94 19.59 -14.78
C THR A 279 8.74 18.64 -13.60
N PRO A 280 8.41 19.15 -12.39
CA PRO A 280 8.17 18.30 -11.22
C PRO A 280 7.04 17.26 -11.41
N ALA A 281 6.11 17.51 -12.33
CA ALA A 281 5.00 16.62 -12.68
C ALA A 281 5.35 15.62 -13.80
N SER A 282 6.37 15.90 -14.61
CA SER A 282 6.82 15.00 -15.67
C SER A 282 7.73 13.93 -15.07
N LYS A 283 7.32 12.68 -15.18
CA LYS A 283 8.11 11.51 -14.80
C LYS A 283 7.95 10.44 -15.86
N THR A 284 9.04 9.76 -16.19
CA THR A 284 9.04 8.65 -17.13
C THR A 284 9.43 7.40 -16.37
N PHE A 285 8.65 6.33 -16.51
CA PHE A 285 8.99 5.04 -15.93
C PHE A 285 9.84 4.22 -16.91
N HIS A 286 10.97 3.72 -16.43
CA HIS A 286 11.87 2.86 -17.19
C HIS A 286 11.79 1.44 -16.62
N GLY A 287 11.05 0.57 -17.31
CA GLY A 287 10.80 -0.80 -16.88
C GLY A 287 12.00 -1.73 -17.07
N ILE A 288 12.17 -2.62 -16.09
CA ILE A 288 12.99 -3.82 -16.15
C ILE A 288 12.02 -4.99 -16.18
N ASN A 289 12.01 -5.74 -17.27
CA ASN A 289 11.27 -6.99 -17.37
C ASN A 289 12.24 -8.09 -17.81
N LEU A 290 12.43 -9.10 -16.95
CA LEU A 290 13.18 -10.31 -17.22
C LEU A 290 12.21 -11.49 -17.16
N PRO A 291 12.08 -12.30 -18.22
CA PRO A 291 11.22 -13.48 -18.22
C PRO A 291 11.87 -14.65 -17.47
N VAL A 292 12.44 -14.35 -16.29
CA VAL A 292 13.15 -15.27 -15.41
C VAL A 292 12.75 -15.01 -13.97
N GLY A 293 12.08 -15.99 -13.37
CA GLY A 293 11.75 -16.10 -11.95
C GLY A 293 12.05 -17.50 -11.40
N THR A 294 11.74 -17.76 -10.14
CA THR A 294 12.12 -19.00 -9.45
C THR A 294 11.65 -20.28 -10.14
N ASN A 295 10.39 -20.38 -10.56
CA ASN A 295 9.84 -21.54 -11.27
C ASN A 295 10.50 -21.73 -12.64
N SER A 296 10.71 -20.63 -13.37
CA SER A 296 11.39 -20.70 -14.67
C SER A 296 12.84 -21.19 -14.53
N LEU A 297 13.53 -20.80 -13.45
CA LEU A 297 14.89 -21.25 -13.17
C LEU A 297 14.92 -22.74 -12.84
N VAL A 298 13.99 -23.22 -12.00
CA VAL A 298 13.86 -24.66 -11.72
C VAL A 298 13.62 -25.43 -13.02
N ALA A 299 12.69 -24.96 -13.86
CA ALA A 299 12.39 -25.59 -15.14
C ALA A 299 13.60 -25.62 -16.08
N GLN A 300 14.42 -24.57 -16.11
CA GLN A 300 15.64 -24.53 -16.93
C GLN A 300 16.74 -25.47 -16.41
N ILE A 301 16.89 -25.58 -15.08
CA ILE A 301 17.86 -26.51 -14.47
C ILE A 301 17.48 -27.96 -14.77
N GLU A 302 16.18 -28.26 -14.81
CA GLU A 302 15.64 -29.60 -15.03
C GLU A 302 15.18 -29.85 -16.48
N ALA A 303 15.56 -28.97 -17.42
CA ALA A 303 15.02 -28.95 -18.78
C ALA A 303 15.18 -30.28 -19.53
N LYS A 304 16.25 -31.04 -19.24
CA LYS A 304 16.52 -32.35 -19.86
C LYS A 304 15.86 -33.52 -19.13
N ARG A 305 15.72 -33.41 -17.80
CA ARG A 305 15.17 -34.44 -16.91
C ARG A 305 15.04 -33.88 -15.49
N SER A 306 14.13 -34.47 -14.71
CA SER A 306 14.09 -34.28 -13.26
C SER A 306 15.40 -34.74 -12.61
N LEU A 307 15.93 -33.93 -11.71
CA LEU A 307 17.19 -34.17 -11.01
C LEU A 307 16.93 -34.55 -9.55
N THR A 308 17.76 -35.46 -9.03
CA THR A 308 17.90 -35.66 -7.58
C THR A 308 18.46 -34.39 -6.95
N MET A 309 18.26 -34.19 -5.64
CA MET A 309 18.72 -32.96 -4.97
C MET A 309 20.24 -32.75 -5.09
N ASP A 310 21.04 -33.81 -5.01
CA ASP A 310 22.50 -33.71 -5.16
C ASP A 310 22.94 -33.34 -6.59
N ALA A 311 22.25 -33.89 -7.60
CA ALA A 311 22.50 -33.52 -8.98
C ALA A 311 22.05 -32.08 -9.26
N TYR A 312 20.90 -31.69 -8.70
CA TYR A 312 20.36 -30.34 -8.80
C TYR A 312 21.31 -29.29 -8.22
N LYS A 313 21.86 -29.53 -7.02
CA LYS A 313 22.84 -28.65 -6.35
C LYS A 313 24.13 -28.45 -7.17
N LYS A 314 24.54 -29.47 -7.94
CA LYS A 314 25.72 -29.40 -8.82
C LYS A 314 25.42 -28.67 -10.14
N GLU A 315 24.22 -28.84 -10.69
CA GLU A 315 23.84 -28.27 -11.98
C GLU A 315 23.40 -26.80 -11.87
N ALA A 316 22.66 -26.46 -10.82
CA ALA A 316 22.05 -25.14 -10.64
C ALA A 316 23.05 -23.97 -10.77
N PRO A 317 24.25 -23.99 -10.14
CA PRO A 317 25.20 -22.90 -10.29
C PRO A 317 25.68 -22.68 -11.73
N ARG A 318 25.83 -23.75 -12.53
CA ARG A 318 26.26 -23.65 -13.93
C ARG A 318 25.17 -23.01 -14.80
N VAL A 319 23.95 -23.53 -14.70
CA VAL A 319 22.82 -23.06 -15.50
C VAL A 319 22.53 -21.59 -15.19
N ILE A 320 22.45 -21.24 -13.91
CA ILE A 320 22.14 -19.87 -13.48
C ILE A 320 23.24 -18.89 -13.88
N LYS A 321 24.52 -19.28 -13.74
CA LYS A 321 25.62 -18.43 -14.20
C LYS A 321 25.53 -18.17 -15.70
N SER A 322 25.32 -19.21 -16.51
CA SER A 322 25.17 -19.07 -17.97
C SER A 322 24.01 -18.13 -18.34
N MET A 323 22.86 -18.27 -17.66
CA MET A 323 21.71 -17.39 -17.85
C MET A 323 22.03 -15.94 -17.43
N ALA A 324 22.64 -15.74 -16.28
CA ALA A 324 23.02 -14.42 -15.77
C ALA A 324 24.00 -13.72 -16.71
N ASP A 325 25.04 -14.42 -17.18
CA ASP A 325 26.03 -13.89 -18.12
C ASP A 325 25.35 -13.44 -19.44
N SER A 326 24.38 -14.22 -19.93
CA SER A 326 23.60 -13.88 -21.14
C SER A 326 22.67 -12.68 -20.92
N ILE A 327 21.97 -12.61 -19.78
CA ILE A 327 20.94 -11.60 -19.52
C ILE A 327 21.55 -10.26 -19.09
N PHE A 328 22.62 -10.28 -18.30
CA PHE A 328 23.14 -9.09 -17.63
C PHE A 328 24.23 -8.35 -18.40
N SER A 329 25.01 -9.06 -19.22
CA SER A 329 26.17 -8.52 -19.95
C SER A 329 25.89 -7.27 -20.80
N ASN A 330 24.67 -7.11 -21.31
CA ASN A 330 24.25 -5.95 -22.12
C ASN A 330 23.29 -4.98 -21.42
N ARG A 331 22.64 -5.40 -20.34
CA ARG A 331 21.49 -4.68 -19.77
C ARG A 331 21.87 -3.75 -18.61
N PHE A 332 22.88 -4.13 -17.83
CA PHE A 332 23.30 -3.38 -16.63
C PHE A 332 24.59 -2.57 -16.82
N THR A 333 25.31 -2.79 -17.92
CA THR A 333 26.65 -2.24 -18.18
C THR A 333 26.66 -1.14 -19.25
N THR A 334 25.94 -1.30 -20.37
CA THR A 334 26.05 -0.40 -21.54
C THR A 334 24.79 0.41 -21.86
N ASN A 335 23.59 -0.12 -21.63
CA ASN A 335 22.35 0.46 -22.18
C ASN A 335 21.42 1.16 -21.18
N ASN A 336 21.80 1.31 -19.90
CA ASN A 336 20.89 1.85 -18.89
C ASN A 336 21.57 2.78 -17.87
N LYS A 337 22.04 3.95 -18.35
CA LYS A 337 22.66 4.98 -17.50
C LYS A 337 21.77 5.41 -16.34
N GLY A 338 20.46 5.52 -16.58
CA GLY A 338 19.51 5.93 -15.54
C GLY A 338 19.40 4.92 -14.39
N LEU A 339 19.55 3.62 -14.68
CA LEU A 339 19.63 2.58 -13.65
C LEU A 339 20.95 2.63 -12.87
N GLN A 340 22.07 2.85 -13.58
CA GLN A 340 23.39 2.98 -12.97
C GLN A 340 23.50 4.20 -12.03
N GLN A 341 22.70 5.25 -12.24
CA GLN A 341 22.67 6.43 -11.38
C GLN A 341 21.91 6.22 -10.06
N ARG A 342 21.17 5.11 -9.90
CA ARG A 342 20.40 4.86 -8.67
C ARG A 342 21.28 4.16 -7.65
N ASN A 343 21.41 4.75 -6.47
CA ASN A 343 22.30 4.24 -5.42
C ASN A 343 21.61 3.20 -4.52
N THR A 344 20.28 3.15 -4.55
CA THR A 344 19.48 2.18 -3.79
C THR A 344 18.68 1.29 -4.73
N VAL A 345 18.60 0.00 -4.41
CA VAL A 345 17.74 -0.98 -5.07
C VAL A 345 16.80 -1.56 -4.02
N GLY A 346 15.51 -1.22 -4.13
CA GLY A 346 14.47 -1.89 -3.35
C GLY A 346 14.15 -3.25 -3.97
N VAL A 347 14.20 -4.31 -3.18
CA VAL A 347 14.03 -5.68 -3.66
C VAL A 347 12.84 -6.35 -2.96
N GLY A 348 11.95 -6.96 -3.74
CA GLY A 348 10.80 -7.75 -3.30
C GLY A 348 10.88 -9.21 -3.74
N GLY A 349 9.87 -9.99 -3.37
CA GLY A 349 9.70 -11.38 -3.76
C GLY A 349 9.96 -12.40 -2.64
N ASP A 350 9.40 -13.59 -2.80
CA ASP A 350 9.36 -14.63 -1.76
C ASP A 350 10.77 -15.09 -1.35
N ILE A 351 11.73 -15.12 -2.28
CA ILE A 351 13.14 -15.49 -2.00
C ILE A 351 13.82 -14.48 -1.09
N VAL A 352 13.57 -13.19 -1.32
CA VAL A 352 14.16 -12.12 -0.52
C VAL A 352 13.49 -12.06 0.85
N TRP A 353 12.19 -12.33 0.90
CA TRP A 353 11.47 -12.52 2.16
C TRP A 353 12.00 -13.72 2.95
N ALA A 354 12.29 -14.84 2.29
CA ALA A 354 12.93 -16.01 2.92
C ALA A 354 14.30 -15.68 3.49
N LEU A 355 15.15 -14.97 2.72
CA LEU A 355 16.46 -14.52 3.20
C LEU A 355 16.33 -13.71 4.49
N VAL A 356 15.47 -12.69 4.51
CA VAL A 356 15.30 -11.83 5.69
C VAL A 356 14.71 -12.60 6.86
N THR A 357 13.72 -13.45 6.62
CA THR A 357 13.06 -14.22 7.70
C THR A 357 14.01 -15.23 8.34
N TYR A 358 14.84 -15.89 7.53
CA TYR A 358 15.75 -16.93 8.03
C TYR A 358 17.05 -16.37 8.61
N LEU A 359 17.57 -15.25 8.08
CA LEU A 359 18.84 -14.69 8.55
C LEU A 359 18.69 -13.53 9.55
N HIS A 360 17.57 -12.80 9.50
CA HIS A 360 17.32 -11.61 10.32
C HIS A 360 15.91 -11.65 10.97
N PRO A 361 15.56 -12.72 11.72
CA PRO A 361 14.23 -12.87 12.31
C PRO A 361 13.84 -11.73 13.26
N GLU A 362 14.81 -11.08 13.89
CA GLU A 362 14.61 -9.91 14.75
C GLU A 362 14.06 -8.69 13.99
N ARG A 363 14.15 -8.68 12.65
CA ARG A 363 13.65 -7.60 11.78
C ARG A 363 12.25 -7.89 11.21
N ALA A 364 11.50 -8.83 11.78
CA ALA A 364 10.16 -9.18 11.28
C ALA A 364 9.18 -7.99 11.23
N ASN A 365 9.31 -7.02 12.14
CA ASN A 365 8.47 -5.82 12.18
C ASN A 365 9.04 -4.62 11.43
N VAL A 366 10.18 -4.77 10.77
CA VAL A 366 10.79 -3.71 9.96
C VAL A 366 10.32 -3.85 8.51
N THR A 367 9.79 -2.76 7.95
CA THR A 367 9.27 -2.71 6.58
C THR A 367 10.38 -2.69 5.53
N ALA A 368 11.49 -2.02 5.83
CA ALA A 368 12.63 -1.85 4.93
C ALA A 368 13.89 -2.40 5.60
N VAL A 369 14.38 -3.54 5.13
CA VAL A 369 15.53 -4.23 5.74
C VAL A 369 16.73 -4.17 4.79
N PRO A 370 17.84 -3.51 5.17
CA PRO A 370 19.08 -3.57 4.38
C PRO A 370 19.56 -5.00 4.21
N ILE A 371 19.95 -5.37 2.99
CA ILE A 371 20.55 -6.66 2.65
C ILE A 371 21.93 -6.39 2.04
N THR A 372 22.91 -7.17 2.47
CA THR A 372 24.28 -7.12 1.97
C THR A 372 24.59 -8.30 1.03
N LEU A 373 25.71 -8.22 0.29
CA LEU A 373 26.20 -9.37 -0.46
C LEU A 373 26.53 -10.54 0.47
N ASP A 374 27.10 -10.27 1.65
CA ASP A 374 27.41 -11.30 2.65
C ASP A 374 26.16 -12.06 3.12
N ASP A 375 25.04 -11.36 3.31
CA ASP A 375 23.76 -11.99 3.64
C ASP A 375 23.33 -12.96 2.53
N VAL A 376 23.41 -12.54 1.27
CA VAL A 376 23.04 -13.38 0.12
C VAL A 376 23.99 -14.55 -0.05
N GLU A 377 25.29 -14.35 0.16
CA GLU A 377 26.27 -15.43 0.08
C GLU A 377 26.08 -16.45 1.20
N ARG A 378 25.77 -16.01 2.43
CA ARG A 378 25.40 -16.88 3.53
C ARG A 378 24.11 -17.65 3.22
N PHE A 379 23.08 -16.98 2.73
CA PHE A 379 21.80 -17.58 2.36
C PHE A 379 21.97 -18.63 1.27
N LYS A 380 22.67 -18.29 0.19
CA LYS A 380 23.02 -19.18 -0.94
C LYS A 380 23.81 -20.40 -0.47
N ARG A 381 24.82 -20.21 0.38
CA ARG A 381 25.62 -21.31 0.91
C ARG A 381 24.74 -22.28 1.70
N LEU A 382 23.96 -21.78 2.65
CA LEU A 382 23.06 -22.63 3.46
C LEU A 382 22.00 -23.33 2.60
N ALA A 383 21.42 -22.65 1.59
CA ALA A 383 20.47 -23.27 0.67
C ALA A 383 21.10 -24.46 -0.10
N LEU A 384 22.37 -24.36 -0.46
CA LEU A 384 23.10 -25.43 -1.15
C LEU A 384 23.56 -26.54 -0.20
N THR A 385 24.04 -26.20 1.00
CA THR A 385 24.75 -27.16 1.86
C THR A 385 23.91 -27.70 3.02
N ASP A 386 23.07 -26.86 3.62
CA ASP A 386 22.31 -27.21 4.83
C ASP A 386 20.93 -26.52 4.87
N TYR A 387 19.99 -27.10 4.12
CA TYR A 387 18.61 -26.63 4.05
C TYR A 387 17.89 -26.70 5.41
N LYS A 388 18.23 -27.68 6.25
CA LYS A 388 17.60 -27.87 7.55
C LYS A 388 17.99 -26.77 8.52
N GLU A 389 19.27 -26.39 8.52
CA GLU A 389 19.74 -25.25 9.30
C GLU A 389 19.15 -23.93 8.78
N LEU A 390 19.14 -23.73 7.45
CA LEU A 390 18.57 -22.52 6.85
C LEU A 390 17.13 -22.25 7.30
N THR A 391 16.30 -23.30 7.27
CA THR A 391 14.86 -23.17 7.50
C THR A 391 14.45 -23.23 8.97
N LYS A 392 15.43 -23.27 9.90
CA LYS A 392 15.24 -23.25 11.35
C LYS A 392 16.00 -22.07 11.97
N PRO A 393 15.54 -20.83 11.74
CA PRO A 393 16.24 -19.65 12.24
C PRO A 393 16.36 -19.67 13.77
N ASN A 394 17.49 -19.17 14.27
CA ASN A 394 17.69 -18.99 15.70
C ASN A 394 16.81 -17.83 16.21
N LEU A 395 15.80 -18.16 17.01
CA LEU A 395 14.86 -17.19 17.56
C LEU A 395 15.29 -16.61 18.91
N ASN A 396 16.46 -16.97 19.45
CA ASN A 396 16.90 -16.51 20.77
C ASN A 396 17.04 -14.98 20.85
N ALA A 397 17.38 -14.33 19.72
CA ALA A 397 17.49 -12.87 19.63
C ALA A 397 16.12 -12.15 19.57
N VAL A 398 15.02 -12.88 19.34
CA VAL A 398 13.66 -12.31 19.26
C VAL A 398 13.01 -12.34 20.64
N ILE A 399 13.21 -11.27 21.41
CA ILE A 399 12.75 -11.18 22.81
C ILE A 399 11.23 -10.96 22.89
N ASP A 400 10.68 -10.10 22.03
CA ASP A 400 9.27 -9.74 22.04
C ASP A 400 8.37 -10.93 21.60
N PRO A 401 7.42 -11.38 22.43
CA PRO A 401 6.57 -12.53 22.12
C PRO A 401 5.72 -12.35 20.86
N ALA A 402 5.21 -11.14 20.60
CA ALA A 402 4.41 -10.87 19.41
C ALA A 402 5.26 -10.97 18.13
N THR A 403 6.48 -10.44 18.17
CA THR A 403 7.47 -10.58 17.10
C THR A 403 7.86 -12.04 16.88
N ARG A 404 8.11 -12.80 17.95
CA ARG A 404 8.44 -14.23 17.84
C ARG A 404 7.33 -15.03 17.18
N SER A 405 6.08 -14.85 17.62
CA SER A 405 4.92 -15.52 17.01
C SER A 405 4.76 -15.17 15.53
N LYS A 406 5.02 -13.92 15.15
CA LYS A 406 5.03 -13.49 13.75
C LYS A 406 6.12 -14.19 12.95
N VAL A 407 7.35 -14.27 13.46
CA VAL A 407 8.45 -14.97 12.78
C VAL A 407 8.12 -16.45 12.58
N GLU A 408 7.60 -17.12 13.60
CA GLU A 408 7.22 -18.55 13.50
C GLU A 408 6.15 -18.77 12.41
N LYS A 409 5.18 -17.85 12.32
CA LYS A 409 4.18 -17.85 11.26
C LYS A 409 4.81 -17.62 9.89
N ASP A 410 5.66 -16.61 9.74
CA ASP A 410 6.35 -16.29 8.49
C ASP A 410 7.22 -17.47 8.02
N VAL A 411 7.96 -18.12 8.93
CA VAL A 411 8.76 -19.33 8.66
C VAL A 411 7.87 -20.45 8.13
N THR A 412 6.76 -20.74 8.82
CA THR A 412 5.80 -21.78 8.42
C THR A 412 5.20 -21.47 7.04
N THR A 413 4.81 -20.22 6.80
CA THR A 413 4.27 -19.79 5.51
C THR A 413 5.28 -19.99 4.40
N LEU A 414 6.54 -19.57 4.59
CA LEU A 414 7.59 -19.72 3.58
C LEU A 414 7.95 -21.18 3.30
N GLN A 415 7.96 -22.05 4.31
CA GLN A 415 8.18 -23.48 4.13
C GLN A 415 7.08 -24.15 3.32
N ASN A 416 5.84 -23.65 3.40
CA ASN A 416 4.72 -24.12 2.57
C ASN A 416 4.76 -23.52 1.15
N LEU A 417 5.34 -22.33 1.00
CA LEU A 417 5.35 -21.59 -0.26
C LEU A 417 6.52 -21.95 -1.18
N LEU A 418 7.68 -22.29 -0.60
CA LEU A 418 8.94 -22.48 -1.30
C LEU A 418 9.54 -23.85 -1.05
N THR A 419 9.89 -24.54 -2.13
CA THR A 419 10.65 -25.79 -2.11
C THR A 419 12.15 -25.53 -1.97
N GLU A 420 12.92 -26.54 -1.54
CA GLU A 420 14.40 -26.47 -1.49
C GLU A 420 15.00 -26.11 -2.86
N LYS A 421 14.46 -26.67 -3.96
CA LYS A 421 14.91 -26.35 -5.33
C LYS A 421 14.69 -24.86 -5.66
N GLN A 422 13.52 -24.31 -5.33
CA GLN A 422 13.22 -22.89 -5.55
C GLN A 422 14.11 -21.98 -4.71
N LEU A 423 14.41 -22.35 -3.46
CA LEU A 423 15.32 -21.59 -2.61
C LEU A 423 16.75 -21.58 -3.15
N ILE A 424 17.26 -22.72 -3.62
CA ILE A 424 18.58 -22.81 -4.28
C ILE A 424 18.62 -21.93 -5.54
N ALA A 425 17.64 -22.10 -6.44
CA ALA A 425 17.59 -21.36 -7.68
C ALA A 425 17.45 -19.84 -7.44
N GLY A 426 16.56 -19.46 -6.53
CA GLY A 426 16.33 -18.08 -6.15
C GLY A 426 17.55 -17.42 -5.49
N ALA A 427 18.24 -18.13 -4.59
CA ALA A 427 19.43 -17.59 -3.93
C ALA A 427 20.58 -17.35 -4.91
N LEU A 428 20.80 -18.27 -5.86
CA LEU A 428 21.79 -18.12 -6.93
C LEU A 428 21.44 -16.96 -7.88
N TRP A 429 20.15 -16.78 -8.17
CA TRP A 429 19.69 -15.69 -9.01
C TRP A 429 19.83 -14.33 -8.32
N LEU A 430 19.45 -14.22 -7.05
CA LEU A 430 19.63 -13.01 -6.25
C LEU A 430 21.10 -12.61 -6.13
N ASP A 431 22.00 -13.58 -5.91
CA ASP A 431 23.47 -13.37 -5.91
C ASP A 431 23.94 -12.79 -7.24
N SER A 432 23.46 -13.34 -8.35
CA SER A 432 23.81 -12.89 -9.70
C SER A 432 23.30 -11.47 -9.98
N ILE A 433 22.06 -11.15 -9.58
CA ILE A 433 21.49 -9.79 -9.69
C ILE A 433 22.32 -8.80 -8.88
N MET A 434 22.59 -9.09 -7.60
CA MET A 434 23.30 -8.16 -6.74
C MET A 434 24.72 -7.89 -7.24
N LYS A 435 25.41 -8.92 -7.75
CA LYS A 435 26.72 -8.76 -8.40
C LYS A 435 26.65 -7.95 -9.69
N ALA A 436 25.64 -8.16 -10.53
CA ALA A 436 25.45 -7.40 -11.76
C ALA A 436 25.15 -5.90 -11.52
N TYR A 437 24.45 -5.57 -10.43
CA TYR A 437 24.23 -4.18 -10.02
C TYR A 437 25.49 -3.55 -9.39
N SER A 438 26.25 -4.34 -8.64
CA SER A 438 27.45 -3.89 -7.92
C SER A 438 28.70 -3.79 -8.80
N SER A 439 28.67 -4.34 -10.03
CA SER A 439 29.75 -4.19 -11.01
C SER A 439 29.79 -2.79 -11.67
N THR A 440 28.87 -1.91 -11.29
CA THR A 440 28.85 -0.50 -11.72
C THR A 440 29.81 0.34 -10.88
N SER A 441 30.20 1.53 -11.37
CA SER A 441 31.20 2.40 -10.72
C SER A 441 30.77 2.98 -9.36
N SER A 442 29.52 2.79 -8.94
CA SER A 442 28.99 3.30 -7.67
C SER A 442 28.47 2.16 -6.79
N PRO A 443 28.85 2.12 -5.50
CA PRO A 443 28.31 1.13 -4.56
C PRO A 443 26.77 1.18 -4.53
N LYS A 444 26.14 0.01 -4.57
CA LYS A 444 24.68 -0.13 -4.48
C LYS A 444 24.26 -0.59 -3.10
N ARG A 445 23.23 0.05 -2.56
CA ARG A 445 22.56 -0.40 -1.34
C ARG A 445 21.30 -1.19 -1.70
N PHE A 446 21.21 -2.43 -1.23
CA PHE A 446 20.02 -3.25 -1.41
C PHE A 446 19.15 -3.20 -0.15
N VAL A 447 17.85 -3.08 -0.36
CA VAL A 447 16.87 -2.98 0.73
C VAL A 447 15.71 -3.89 0.40
N PHE A 448 15.47 -4.91 1.22
CA PHE A 448 14.22 -5.66 1.15
C PHE A 448 13.05 -4.78 1.53
N VAL A 449 12.02 -4.79 0.69
CA VAL A 449 10.76 -4.12 0.94
C VAL A 449 9.71 -5.16 1.29
N ARG A 450 9.25 -5.14 2.54
CA ARG A 450 8.22 -6.07 3.03
C ARG A 450 6.87 -5.76 2.36
N ASN A 451 6.11 -6.81 2.07
CA ASN A 451 4.81 -6.74 1.38
C ASN A 451 4.89 -6.07 0.00
N ALA A 452 6.03 -6.22 -0.67
CA ALA A 452 6.21 -5.72 -2.04
C ALA A 452 5.45 -6.57 -3.07
N ASP A 453 5.05 -7.79 -2.72
CA ASP A 453 4.23 -8.70 -3.53
C ASP A 453 2.80 -8.17 -3.76
N ILE A 454 2.29 -7.34 -2.84
CA ILE A 454 1.06 -6.54 -3.03
C ILE A 454 1.35 -5.11 -3.52
N GLY A 455 2.58 -4.86 -3.97
CA GLY A 455 3.08 -3.56 -4.41
C GLY A 455 2.29 -3.02 -5.59
N TRP A 456 1.90 -3.86 -6.55
CA TRP A 456 1.08 -3.43 -7.69
C TRP A 456 -0.31 -2.94 -7.24
N VAL A 457 -0.95 -3.65 -6.28
CA VAL A 457 -2.28 -3.28 -5.76
C VAL A 457 -2.17 -1.90 -5.14
N THR A 458 -1.17 -1.76 -4.26
CA THR A 458 -0.83 -0.52 -3.56
C THR A 458 -0.58 0.60 -4.56
N GLY A 459 0.23 0.35 -5.58
CA GLY A 459 0.55 1.32 -6.62
C GLY A 459 -0.69 1.80 -7.38
N LYS A 460 -1.63 0.90 -7.68
CA LYS A 460 -2.86 1.27 -8.40
C LYS A 460 -3.75 2.19 -7.57
N PHE A 461 -3.85 1.95 -6.27
CA PHE A 461 -4.56 2.88 -5.38
C PHE A 461 -3.84 4.21 -5.27
N LEU A 462 -2.52 4.19 -5.04
CA LEU A 462 -1.73 5.43 -4.91
C LEU A 462 -1.83 6.29 -6.16
N GLU A 463 -1.83 5.68 -7.35
CA GLU A 463 -2.10 6.39 -8.60
C GLU A 463 -3.49 7.03 -8.60
N THR A 464 -4.52 6.27 -8.24
CA THR A 464 -5.91 6.77 -8.27
C THR A 464 -6.09 7.95 -7.33
N ILE A 465 -5.58 7.84 -6.10
CA ILE A 465 -5.67 8.90 -5.10
C ILE A 465 -4.84 10.12 -5.50
N ASN A 466 -3.63 9.92 -6.02
CA ASN A 466 -2.82 11.03 -6.51
C ASN A 466 -3.50 11.75 -7.69
N TYR A 467 -4.12 11.01 -8.61
CA TYR A 467 -4.87 11.60 -9.71
C TYR A 467 -6.09 12.37 -9.22
N GLU A 468 -6.86 11.84 -8.26
CA GLU A 468 -7.98 12.56 -7.63
C GLU A 468 -7.50 13.84 -6.96
N TYR A 469 -6.39 13.80 -6.22
CA TYR A 469 -5.79 14.96 -5.56
C TYR A 469 -5.30 16.01 -6.56
N GLU A 470 -4.44 15.62 -7.49
CA GLU A 470 -3.84 16.53 -8.50
C GLU A 470 -4.93 17.14 -9.38
N SER A 471 -5.93 16.36 -9.80
CA SER A 471 -7.06 16.89 -10.59
C SER A 471 -7.94 17.84 -9.78
N THR A 472 -8.13 17.59 -8.48
CA THR A 472 -8.92 18.45 -7.59
C THR A 472 -8.22 19.77 -7.32
N ILE A 473 -6.90 19.76 -7.09
CA ILE A 473 -6.10 20.98 -6.96
C ILE A 473 -6.05 21.75 -8.27
N ALA A 474 -5.80 21.10 -9.40
CA ALA A 474 -5.76 21.75 -10.71
C ALA A 474 -7.10 22.43 -11.04
N LYS A 475 -8.23 21.78 -10.74
CA LYS A 475 -9.56 22.37 -10.86
C LYS A 475 -9.76 23.52 -9.87
N GLY A 476 -9.34 23.37 -8.62
CA GLY A 476 -9.42 24.44 -7.60
C GLY A 476 -8.67 25.71 -8.03
N ALA A 477 -7.47 25.55 -8.58
CA ALA A 477 -6.65 26.66 -9.08
C ALA A 477 -7.31 27.42 -10.26
N LEU A 478 -8.18 26.76 -11.03
CA LEU A 478 -8.97 27.38 -12.10
C LEU A 478 -10.16 28.21 -11.57
N TYR A 479 -10.60 27.99 -10.33
CA TYR A 479 -11.70 28.73 -9.70
C TYR A 479 -11.24 29.82 -8.73
N THR A 480 -9.94 29.94 -8.48
CA THR A 480 -9.32 30.99 -7.64
C THR A 480 -8.60 32.07 -8.47
N ARG A 481 -8.71 32.03 -9.80
CA ARG A 481 -8.45 33.15 -10.70
C ARG A 481 -9.77 33.74 -11.12
#